data_AF-A0A9X1BR20-F1
#
_entry.id   AF-A0A9X1BR20-F1
#
_cell.length_a   1.000
_cell.length_b   1.000
_cell.length_c   1.000
_cell.angle_alpha   90.00
_cell.angle_beta   90.00
_cell.angle_gamma   90.00
#
_symmetry.space_group_name_H-M   'P 1'
#
loop_
_entity.id
_entity.type
_entity.pdbx_description
1 polymer ?
#
loop_
_entity_poly.entity_id
_entity_poly.type
_entity_poly.pdbx_seq_one_letter_code
_entity_poly.pdbx_strand_id
1 'polypeptide(L)'
;MVNVGRAAKAVGTGTRLVVKYGPQAKIAWDNGGRKAAEATARRARSLTARRKAFTHAATVVDGAVLRIAPGGSTAYAVLSGDQPVAVYPPQEESLDTLLAHADLSRRELPREPGRPALRGRSRGD
;
A
#
# COMPACT_ATOMS: atom_id res chain seq x y z
N MET A 1 0.68 -2.40 -51.22
CA MET A 1 0.81 -3.87 -51.13
C MET A 1 1.59 -4.21 -49.87
N VAL A 2 0.92 -4.78 -48.86
CA VAL A 2 1.61 -5.23 -47.64
C VAL A 2 2.35 -6.53 -47.97
N ASN A 3 3.65 -6.57 -47.73
CA ASN A 3 4.52 -7.67 -48.15
C ASN A 3 4.34 -8.89 -47.23
N VAL A 4 3.41 -9.77 -47.61
CA VAL A 4 2.93 -10.95 -46.85
C VAL A 4 4.07 -11.87 -46.38
N GLY A 5 5.19 -11.91 -47.11
CA GLY A 5 6.36 -12.72 -46.76
C GLY A 5 7.13 -12.26 -45.51
N ARG A 6 7.13 -10.96 -45.19
CA ARG A 6 7.77 -10.44 -43.96
C ARG A 6 6.92 -10.73 -42.71
N ALA A 7 5.59 -10.68 -42.84
CA ALA A 7 4.67 -11.01 -41.75
C ALA A 7 4.78 -12.49 -41.35
N ALA A 8 4.85 -13.41 -42.31
CA ALA A 8 5.00 -14.84 -42.03
C ALA A 8 6.33 -15.18 -41.31
N LYS A 9 7.45 -14.55 -41.68
CA LYS A 9 8.74 -14.73 -40.98
C LYS A 9 8.76 -14.16 -39.56
N ALA A 10 8.08 -13.04 -39.33
CA ALA A 10 7.94 -12.45 -38.00
C ALA A 10 7.11 -13.35 -37.06
N VAL A 11 6.01 -13.91 -37.57
CA VAL A 11 5.15 -14.85 -36.82
C VAL A 11 5.87 -16.16 -36.49
N GLY A 12 6.60 -16.74 -37.45
CA GLY A 12 7.37 -17.98 -37.24
C GLY A 12 8.56 -17.83 -36.28
N THR A 13 9.17 -16.65 -36.23
CA THR A 13 10.31 -16.38 -35.33
C THR A 13 9.84 -16.12 -33.90
N GLY A 14 8.73 -15.38 -33.72
CA GLY A 14 8.15 -15.11 -32.41
C GLY A 14 7.64 -16.38 -31.71
N THR A 15 6.98 -17.28 -32.45
CA THR A 15 6.51 -18.57 -31.91
C THR A 15 7.65 -19.49 -31.49
N ARG A 16 8.74 -19.56 -32.27
CA ARG A 16 9.91 -20.40 -31.92
C ARG A 16 10.62 -19.93 -30.64
N LEU A 17 10.65 -18.61 -30.39
CA LEU A 17 11.20 -18.03 -29.15
C LEU A 17 10.31 -18.34 -27.94
N VAL A 18 8.99 -18.26 -28.09
CA VAL A 18 8.04 -18.62 -27.03
C VAL A 18 8.17 -20.10 -26.66
N VAL A 19 8.30 -21.01 -27.63
CA VAL A 19 8.47 -22.44 -27.33
C VAL A 19 9.83 -22.74 -26.69
N LYS A 20 10.91 -22.10 -27.18
CA LYS A 20 12.27 -22.37 -26.68
C LYS A 20 12.53 -21.80 -25.29
N TYR A 21 11.98 -20.62 -24.99
CA TYR A 21 12.26 -19.89 -23.74
C TYR A 21 11.05 -19.80 -22.80
N GLY A 22 9.85 -20.14 -23.26
CA GLY A 22 8.61 -20.08 -22.46
C GLY A 22 8.70 -20.85 -21.13
N PRO A 23 9.19 -22.10 -21.09
CA PRO A 23 9.33 -22.83 -19.84
C PRO A 23 10.31 -22.17 -18.86
N GLN A 24 11.46 -21.67 -19.34
CA GLN A 24 12.47 -21.03 -18.50
C GLN A 24 12.01 -19.65 -18.00
N ALA A 25 11.32 -18.89 -18.86
CA ALA A 25 10.71 -17.62 -18.50
C ALA A 25 9.60 -17.81 -17.45
N LYS A 26 8.79 -18.87 -17.59
CA LYS A 26 7.76 -19.23 -16.60
C LYS A 26 8.39 -19.61 -15.26
N ILE A 27 9.45 -20.43 -15.24
CA ILE A 27 10.14 -20.81 -13.99
C ILE A 27 10.77 -19.59 -13.31
N ALA A 28 11.43 -18.71 -14.08
CA ALA A 28 11.99 -17.47 -13.54
C ALA A 28 10.91 -16.53 -12.98
N TRP A 29 9.76 -16.44 -13.67
CA TRP A 29 8.61 -15.68 -13.20
C TRP A 29 8.00 -16.27 -11.93
N ASP A 30 7.75 -17.57 -11.89
CA ASP A 30 7.09 -18.24 -10.76
C ASP A 30 7.97 -18.23 -9.49
N ASN A 31 9.30 -18.34 -9.65
CA ASN A 31 10.26 -18.39 -8.54
C ASN A 31 10.65 -17.01 -8.01
N GLY A 32 10.77 -16.00 -8.89
CA GLY A 32 11.27 -14.66 -8.52
C GLY A 32 10.29 -13.53 -8.82
N GLY A 33 9.76 -13.50 -10.05
CA GLY A 33 8.88 -12.43 -10.53
C GLY A 33 7.61 -12.29 -9.70
N ARG A 34 6.93 -13.40 -9.38
CA ARG A 34 5.69 -13.42 -8.61
C ARG A 34 5.87 -12.89 -7.20
N LYS A 35 6.94 -13.29 -6.50
CA LYS A 35 7.24 -12.80 -5.14
C LYS A 35 7.55 -11.30 -5.13
N ALA A 36 8.33 -10.83 -6.11
CA ALA A 36 8.62 -9.40 -6.26
C ALA A 36 7.36 -8.59 -6.60
N ALA A 37 6.50 -9.11 -7.47
CA ALA A 37 5.22 -8.50 -7.83
C ALA A 37 4.27 -8.43 -6.61
N GLU A 38 4.16 -9.50 -5.83
CA GLU A 38 3.36 -9.54 -4.60
C GLU A 38 3.84 -8.54 -3.55
N ALA A 39 5.16 -8.46 -3.31
CA ALA A 39 5.73 -7.49 -2.38
C ALA A 39 5.44 -6.05 -2.80
N THR A 40 5.54 -5.76 -4.10
CA THR A 40 5.21 -4.46 -4.68
C THR A 40 3.72 -4.15 -4.55
N ALA A 41 2.85 -5.12 -4.84
CA ALA A 41 1.40 -4.99 -4.67
C ALA A 41 1.01 -4.72 -3.21
N ARG A 42 1.64 -5.41 -2.25
CA ARG A 42 1.43 -5.16 -0.81
C ARG A 42 1.81 -3.73 -0.42
N ARG A 43 2.95 -3.22 -0.90
CA ARG A 43 3.36 -1.83 -0.69
C ARG A 43 2.38 -0.83 -1.30
N ALA A 44 1.96 -1.05 -2.54
CA ALA A 44 0.99 -0.19 -3.22
C ALA A 44 -0.36 -0.14 -2.48
N ARG A 45 -0.85 -1.30 -2.00
CA ARG A 45 -2.06 -1.39 -1.18
C ARG A 45 -1.92 -0.63 0.13
N SER A 46 -0.80 -0.79 0.83
CA SER A 46 -0.54 -0.06 2.08
C SER A 46 -0.50 1.46 1.87
N LEU A 47 0.15 1.95 0.80
CA LEU A 47 0.17 3.37 0.46
C LEU A 47 -1.23 3.91 0.14
N THR A 48 -2.03 3.12 -0.57
CA THR A 48 -3.41 3.50 -0.89
C THR A 48 -4.29 3.54 0.36
N ALA A 49 -4.16 2.54 1.23
CA ALA A 49 -4.84 2.49 2.51
C ALA A 49 -4.46 3.68 3.40
N ARG A 50 -3.16 4.01 3.46
CA ARG A 50 -2.67 5.21 4.15
C ARG A 50 -3.36 6.47 3.62
N ARG A 51 -3.32 6.71 2.31
CA ARG A 51 -3.93 7.90 1.70
C ARG A 51 -5.43 8.00 2.03
N LYS A 52 -6.16 6.89 1.97
CA LYS A 52 -7.59 6.85 2.33
C LYS A 52 -7.81 7.18 3.80
N ALA A 53 -7.03 6.59 4.71
CA ALA A 53 -7.11 6.87 6.14
C ALA A 53 -6.86 8.36 6.44
N PHE A 54 -5.82 8.96 5.86
CA PHE A 54 -5.52 10.38 6.04
C PHE A 54 -6.59 11.30 5.45
N THR A 55 -7.17 10.95 4.30
CA THR A 55 -8.27 11.71 3.69
C THR A 55 -9.51 11.65 4.57
N HIS A 56 -9.83 10.49 5.15
CA HIS A 56 -10.97 10.33 6.04
C HIS A 56 -10.74 11.02 7.39
N ALA A 57 -9.55 10.90 7.98
CA ALA A 57 -9.21 11.61 9.21
C ALA A 57 -9.33 13.14 9.04
N ALA A 58 -9.05 13.70 7.85
CA ALA A 58 -9.24 15.12 7.58
C ALA A 58 -10.69 15.60 7.63
N THR A 59 -11.68 14.69 7.48
CA THR A 59 -13.11 15.03 7.58
C THR A 59 -13.71 14.76 8.96
N VAL A 60 -12.91 14.24 9.90
CA VAL A 60 -13.33 13.86 11.25
C VAL A 60 -12.87 14.93 12.24
N VAL A 61 -13.73 15.28 13.20
CA VAL A 61 -13.39 16.23 14.27
C VAL A 61 -12.28 15.62 15.14
N ASP A 62 -11.22 16.39 15.39
CA ASP A 62 -10.00 15.91 16.06
C ASP A 62 -9.46 14.61 15.45
N GLY A 63 -9.52 14.54 14.12
CA GLY A 63 -9.16 13.36 13.34
C GLY A 63 -7.67 13.03 13.42
N ALA A 64 -7.35 11.79 13.75
CA ALA A 64 -5.98 11.27 13.76
C ALA A 64 -5.90 9.88 13.13
N VAL A 65 -4.71 9.50 12.66
CA VAL A 65 -4.45 8.18 12.07
C VAL A 65 -3.45 7.41 12.91
N LEU A 66 -3.83 6.23 13.37
CA LEU A 66 -2.94 5.30 14.06
C LEU A 66 -2.54 4.15 13.14
N ARG A 67 -1.23 3.96 12.94
CA ARG A 67 -0.71 2.81 12.21
C ARG A 67 -0.63 1.60 13.14
N ILE A 68 -1.33 0.54 12.79
CA ILE A 68 -1.34 -0.74 13.48
C ILE A 68 -0.84 -1.85 12.54
N ALA A 69 -0.33 -2.95 13.10
CA ALA A 69 0.16 -4.07 12.31
C ALA A 69 -0.36 -5.42 12.86
N PRO A 70 -1.69 -5.63 12.89
CA PRO A 70 -2.26 -6.90 13.32
C PRO A 70 -1.72 -8.04 12.44
N GLY A 71 -1.22 -9.12 13.06
CA GLY A 71 -0.73 -10.30 12.34
C GLY A 71 0.35 -10.04 11.29
N GLY A 72 1.11 -8.94 11.40
CA GLY A 72 2.17 -8.58 10.44
C GLY A 72 1.70 -7.84 9.17
N SER A 73 0.41 -7.53 9.05
CA SER A 73 -0.13 -6.71 7.95
C SER A 73 -0.43 -5.29 8.41
N THR A 74 0.05 -4.28 7.67
CA THR A 74 -0.16 -2.88 8.05
C THR A 74 -1.59 -2.42 7.79
N ALA A 75 -2.24 -1.92 8.84
CA ALA A 75 -3.53 -1.24 8.79
C ALA A 75 -3.42 0.15 9.45
N TYR A 76 -4.36 1.02 9.10
CA TYR A 76 -4.42 2.42 9.53
C TYR A 76 -5.80 2.68 10.11
N ALA A 77 -5.87 2.82 11.43
CA ALA A 77 -7.10 3.19 12.13
C ALA A 77 -7.26 4.71 12.12
N VAL A 78 -8.45 5.19 11.78
CA VAL A 78 -8.86 6.59 11.87
C VAL A 78 -9.58 6.77 13.19
N LEU A 79 -9.20 7.82 13.93
CA LEU A 79 -9.68 8.10 15.27
C LEU A 79 -10.26 9.51 15.31
N SER A 80 -11.26 9.73 16.16
CA SER A 80 -11.79 11.04 16.56
C SER A 80 -11.48 11.22 18.04
N GLY A 81 -10.49 12.05 18.36
CA GLY A 81 -9.92 12.06 19.71
C GLY A 81 -9.40 10.67 20.08
N ASP A 82 -10.01 10.04 21.09
CA ASP A 82 -9.71 8.66 21.52
C ASP A 82 -10.60 7.58 20.94
N GLN A 83 -11.65 7.96 20.20
CA GLN A 83 -12.64 7.01 19.69
C GLN A 83 -12.27 6.48 18.30
N PRO A 84 -12.28 5.16 18.09
CA PRO A 84 -12.04 4.57 16.78
C PRO A 84 -13.22 4.75 15.84
N VAL A 85 -12.99 5.26 14.62
CA VAL A 85 -14.05 5.53 13.63
C VAL A 85 -14.01 4.56 12.46
N ALA A 86 -12.81 4.24 11.94
CA ALA A 86 -12.66 3.35 10.77
C ALA A 86 -11.26 2.72 10.70
N VAL A 87 -11.08 1.65 9.91
CA VAL A 87 -9.77 1.05 9.61
C VAL A 87 -9.58 0.87 8.11
N TYR A 88 -8.37 1.14 7.62
CA TYR A 88 -7.96 0.87 6.25
C TYR A 88 -6.68 0.03 6.18
N PRO A 89 -6.64 -1.05 5.37
CA PRO A 89 -7.78 -1.63 4.65
C PRO A 89 -8.84 -2.18 5.63
N PRO A 90 -10.12 -2.31 5.21
CA PRO A 90 -11.17 -2.88 6.05
C PRO A 90 -10.74 -4.24 6.59
N GLN A 91 -10.94 -4.47 7.88
CA GLN A 91 -10.66 -5.72 8.56
C GLN A 91 -11.97 -6.36 9.02
N GLU A 92 -12.01 -7.68 9.13
CA GLU A 92 -13.14 -8.41 9.71
C GLU A 92 -13.10 -8.36 11.25
N GLU A 93 -11.90 -8.22 11.83
CA GLU A 93 -11.71 -8.02 13.26
C GLU A 93 -12.31 -6.68 13.73
N SER A 94 -12.90 -6.69 14.93
CA SER A 94 -13.45 -5.48 15.53
C SER A 94 -12.34 -4.46 15.84
N LEU A 95 -12.68 -3.17 15.77
CA LEU A 95 -11.75 -2.09 16.09
C LEU A 95 -11.20 -2.22 17.52
N ASP A 96 -12.03 -2.67 18.47
CA ASP A 96 -11.61 -2.91 19.86
C ASP A 96 -10.49 -3.93 19.96
N THR A 97 -10.61 -5.07 19.25
CA THR A 97 -9.58 -6.12 19.25
C THR A 97 -8.30 -5.64 18.58
N LEU A 98 -8.41 -4.89 17.49
CA LEU A 98 -7.26 -4.35 16.76
C LEU A 98 -6.48 -3.30 17.55
N LEU A 99 -7.17 -2.57 18.43
CA LEU A 99 -6.59 -1.48 19.22
C LEU A 99 -6.20 -1.87 20.64
N ALA A 100 -6.60 -3.06 21.11
CA ALA A 100 -6.31 -3.57 22.45
C ALA A 100 -4.82 -3.51 22.85
N HIS A 101 -3.93 -3.62 21.88
CA HIS A 101 -2.47 -3.56 22.08
C HIS A 101 -1.80 -2.40 21.34
N ALA A 102 -2.58 -1.46 20.80
CA ALA A 102 -2.04 -0.36 20.02
C ALA A 102 -1.66 0.81 20.93
N ASP A 103 -0.43 1.31 20.78
CA ASP A 103 0.03 2.51 21.48
C ASP A 103 -0.62 3.76 20.85
N LEU A 104 -1.65 4.26 21.53
CA LEU A 104 -2.42 5.43 21.12
C LEU A 104 -1.59 6.73 21.08
N SER A 105 -0.41 6.76 21.70
CA SER A 105 0.49 7.93 21.68
C SER A 105 1.15 8.14 20.32
N ARG A 106 1.11 7.14 19.43
CA ARG A 106 1.77 7.16 18.11
C ARG A 106 0.86 7.63 16.97
N ARG A 107 -0.26 8.28 17.30
CA ARG A 107 -1.21 8.81 16.33
C ARG A 107 -0.56 9.92 15.49
N GLU A 108 -0.70 9.83 14.18
CA GLU A 108 -0.28 10.86 13.23
C GLU A 108 -1.49 11.72 12.88
N LEU A 109 -1.39 13.03 13.10
CA LEU A 109 -2.39 13.99 12.64
C LEU A 109 -2.32 14.12 11.11
N PRO A 110 -3.46 14.30 10.42
CA PRO A 110 -3.46 14.71 9.03
C PRO A 110 -2.63 15.97 8.86
N ARG A 111 -1.63 15.89 7.98
CA ARG A 111 -0.78 17.04 7.69
C ARG A 111 -1.66 18.11 7.05
N GLU A 112 -1.95 19.18 7.81
CA GLU A 112 -2.60 20.36 7.25
C GLU A 112 -1.79 20.83 6.03
N PRO A 113 -2.40 20.95 4.84
CA PRO A 113 -1.71 21.49 3.68
C PRO A 113 -1.47 22.99 3.94
N GLY A 114 -0.32 23.33 4.51
CA GLY A 114 0.11 24.71 4.71
C GLY A 114 0.69 25.06 6.09
N ARG A 115 0.63 24.18 7.09
CA ARG A 115 1.22 24.50 8.40
C ARG A 115 2.69 24.08 8.45
N PRO A 116 3.65 25.02 8.53
CA PRO A 116 5.03 24.66 8.79
C PRO A 116 5.10 23.97 10.14
N ALA A 117 5.87 22.88 10.22
CA ALA A 117 6.09 22.16 11.46
C ALA A 117 6.68 23.14 12.49
N LEU A 118 5.84 23.67 13.37
CA LEU A 118 6.28 24.36 14.58
C LEU A 118 6.86 23.29 15.49
N ARG A 119 8.08 22.89 15.18
CA ARG A 119 8.95 22.17 16.09
C ARG A 119 9.26 23.16 17.20
N GLY A 120 8.51 23.04 18.30
CA GLY A 120 8.70 23.84 19.49
C GLY A 120 10.17 23.86 19.88
N ARG A 121 10.84 24.98 19.61
CA ARG A 121 12.03 25.37 20.34
C ARG A 121 11.53 25.89 21.68
N SER A 122 11.43 25.00 22.66
CA SER A 122 11.57 25.39 24.05
C SER A 122 13.00 25.89 24.22
N ARG A 123 13.17 27.21 24.08
CA ARG A 123 14.31 27.97 24.59
C ARG A 123 14.32 27.76 26.10
N GLY A 124 15.33 27.06 26.60
CA GLY A 124 15.73 27.12 28.00
C GLY A 124 16.68 28.30 28.18
N ASP A 125 16.59 28.88 29.38
CA ASP A 125 17.39 29.94 30.02
C ASP A 125 17.29 31.37 29.47
#